data_AF-A0A2V5SI81-F1
#
_entry.id   AF-A0A2V5SI81-F1
#
_cell.length_a   1.000
_cell.length_b   1.000
_cell.length_c   1.000
_cell.angle_alpha   90.00
_cell.angle_beta   90.00
_cell.angle_gamma   90.00
#
_symmetry.space_group_name_H-M   'P 1'
#
loop_
_entity.id
_entity.type
_entity.pdbx_description
1 polymer ?
#
loop_
_entity_poly.entity_id
_entity_poly.type
_entity_poly.pdbx_seq_one_letter_code
_entity_poly.pdbx_strand_id
1 'polypeptide(L)'
;MPATPCRSFEGTQLPGNEGAIPALQKLAKRLSLSIICGVSERDCASIYNSQAFIDANGTVIAKYRKAHLVSAAPIEERDCFTPGNEFSCFNFAGMRPGLSICYDLRFPEMCRTLALDHKVNVFINSSAWPSVRAEHLRLLAQARAIENQSYRCRS
;
A
#
# COMPACT_ATOMS: atom_id res chain seq x y z
N MET A 1 5.57 -9.47 22.29
CA MET A 1 5.43 -10.31 21.08
C MET A 1 6.46 -9.80 20.07
N PRO A 2 7.21 -10.67 19.37
CA PRO A 2 8.13 -10.20 18.35
C PRO A 2 7.33 -9.55 17.20
N ALA A 3 7.75 -8.37 16.75
CA ALA A 3 7.11 -7.67 15.63
C ALA A 3 7.21 -8.52 14.36
N THR A 4 6.10 -8.71 13.64
CA THR A 4 6.12 -9.32 12.31
C THR A 4 7.04 -8.50 11.42
N PRO A 5 8.12 -9.05 10.86
CA PRO A 5 9.09 -8.25 10.11
C PRO A 5 8.42 -7.56 8.91
N CYS A 6 8.54 -6.23 8.85
CA CYS A 6 8.18 -5.46 7.67
C CYS A 6 9.19 -5.80 6.57
N ARG A 7 8.72 -6.36 5.46
CA ARG A 7 9.58 -6.84 4.38
C ARG A 7 10.11 -5.63 3.59
N SER A 8 11.39 -5.33 3.71
CA SER A 8 12.09 -4.49 2.73
C SER A 8 12.16 -5.27 1.42
N PHE A 9 11.56 -4.73 0.36
CA PHE A 9 11.47 -5.43 -0.91
C PHE A 9 12.81 -5.29 -1.66
N GLU A 10 13.63 -6.33 -1.62
CA GLU A 10 14.85 -6.42 -2.43
C GLU A 10 14.45 -6.74 -3.87
N GLY A 11 14.23 -5.69 -4.65
CA GLY A 11 14.23 -5.66 -6.12
C GLY A 11 13.84 -6.96 -6.82
N THR A 12 12.63 -7.47 -6.60
CA THR A 12 12.13 -8.63 -7.34
C THR A 12 11.15 -8.17 -8.40
N GLN A 13 11.47 -8.48 -9.65
CA GLN A 13 10.59 -8.30 -10.81
C GLN A 13 9.23 -8.95 -10.51
N LEU A 14 8.15 -8.18 -10.59
CA LEU A 14 6.81 -8.77 -10.56
C LEU A 14 6.71 -9.76 -11.73
N PRO A 15 6.24 -11.00 -11.52
CA PRO A 15 6.21 -12.00 -12.58
C PRO A 15 5.26 -11.53 -13.69
N GLY A 16 5.81 -11.30 -14.88
CA GLY A 16 5.07 -10.90 -16.08
C GLY A 16 5.76 -9.78 -16.85
N ASN A 17 6.23 -10.07 -18.07
CA ASN A 17 6.70 -9.05 -19.03
C ASN A 17 5.54 -8.29 -19.68
N GLU A 18 4.30 -8.66 -19.34
CA GLU A 18 3.05 -8.07 -19.81
C GLU A 18 2.27 -7.55 -18.59
N GLY A 19 1.81 -6.29 -18.64
CA GLY A 19 1.03 -5.68 -17.56
C GLY A 19 1.35 -4.20 -17.33
N ALA A 20 0.64 -3.59 -16.37
CA ALA A 20 0.77 -2.17 -16.07
C ALA A 20 2.15 -1.81 -15.46
N ILE A 21 2.76 -2.72 -14.69
CA ILE A 21 4.01 -2.43 -13.97
C ILE A 21 5.19 -2.14 -14.92
N PRO A 22 5.52 -2.99 -15.91
CA PRO A 22 6.61 -2.68 -16.85
C PRO A 22 6.44 -1.33 -17.57
N ALA A 23 5.20 -0.96 -17.91
CA ALA A 23 4.89 0.34 -18.52
C ALA A 23 5.16 1.50 -17.54
N LEU A 24 4.74 1.36 -16.28
CA LEU A 24 4.98 2.35 -15.23
C LEU A 24 6.47 2.44 -14.85
N GLN A 25 7.23 1.35 -14.86
CA GLN A 25 8.68 1.36 -14.65
C GLN A 25 9.41 2.16 -15.73
N LYS A 26 9.04 1.95 -17.00
CA LYS A 26 9.56 2.75 -18.13
C LYS A 26 9.19 4.23 -17.98
N LEU A 27 7.96 4.52 -17.55
CA LEU A 27 7.50 5.88 -17.34
C LEU A 27 8.24 6.57 -16.19
N ALA A 28 8.40 5.89 -15.05
CA ALA A 28 9.13 6.36 -13.88
C ALA A 28 10.57 6.74 -14.25
N LYS A 29 11.26 5.85 -14.99
CA LYS A 29 12.62 6.10 -15.48
C LYS A 29 12.70 7.24 -16.49
N ARG A 30 11.76 7.33 -17.42
CA ARG A 30 11.75 8.38 -18.45
C ARG A 30 11.49 9.76 -17.87
N LEU A 31 10.62 9.86 -16.86
CA LEU A 31 10.24 11.13 -16.24
C LEU A 31 11.04 11.45 -14.97
N SER A 32 11.91 10.54 -14.51
CA SER A 32 12.64 10.64 -13.25
C SER A 32 11.71 10.87 -12.04
N LEU A 33 10.56 10.19 -12.02
CA LEU A 33 9.55 10.30 -10.97
C LEU A 33 9.37 8.96 -10.26
N SER A 34 9.14 9.01 -8.95
CA SER A 34 8.66 7.84 -8.20
C SER A 34 7.15 7.71 -8.32
N ILE A 35 6.65 6.48 -8.47
CA ILE A 35 5.25 6.18 -8.74
C ILE A 35 4.73 5.19 -7.71
N ILE A 36 3.56 5.48 -7.15
CA ILE A 36 2.78 4.53 -6.36
C ILE A 36 1.55 4.15 -7.15
N CYS A 37 1.30 2.85 -7.29
CA CYS A 37 0.17 2.36 -8.07
C CYS A 37 -0.48 1.15 -7.41
N GLY A 38 -1.81 1.06 -7.53
CA GLY A 38 -2.57 -0.14 -7.22
C GLY A 38 -2.59 -1.08 -8.42
N VAL A 39 -2.39 -2.37 -8.20
CA VAL A 39 -2.37 -3.42 -9.22
C VAL A 39 -3.02 -4.70 -8.71
N SER A 40 -3.70 -5.40 -9.62
CA SER A 40 -4.13 -6.79 -9.38
C SER A 40 -2.93 -7.71 -9.61
N GLU A 41 -2.29 -8.13 -8.53
CA GLU A 41 -1.12 -9.01 -8.57
C GLU A 41 -1.57 -10.46 -8.68
N ARG A 42 -1.11 -11.18 -9.71
CA ARG A 42 -1.27 -12.64 -9.78
C ARG A 42 -0.02 -13.30 -9.22
N ASP A 43 -0.22 -14.22 -8.28
CA ASP A 43 0.83 -15.05 -7.70
C ASP A 43 0.30 -16.49 -7.60
N CYS A 44 0.84 -17.35 -8.46
CA CYS A 44 0.30 -18.68 -8.74
C CYS A 44 -1.23 -18.63 -9.05
N ALA A 45 -2.04 -19.36 -8.27
CA ALA A 45 -3.49 -19.42 -8.42
C ALA A 45 -4.21 -18.23 -7.76
N SER A 46 -3.54 -17.47 -6.91
CA SER A 46 -4.13 -16.37 -6.15
C SER A 46 -3.99 -15.04 -6.88
N ILE A 47 -4.95 -14.16 -6.66
CA ILE A 47 -4.91 -12.77 -7.09
C ILE A 47 -4.97 -11.90 -5.83
N TYR A 48 -4.16 -10.86 -5.76
CA TYR A 48 -4.09 -9.95 -4.61
C TYR A 48 -4.33 -8.51 -5.06
N ASN A 49 -5.12 -7.77 -4.29
CA ASN A 49 -5.19 -6.32 -4.42
C ASN A 49 -3.91 -5.74 -3.82
N SER A 50 -3.00 -5.28 -4.67
CA SER A 50 -1.65 -4.90 -4.26
C SER A 50 -1.34 -3.45 -4.58
N GLN A 51 -0.43 -2.87 -3.82
CA GLN A 51 0.13 -1.55 -4.04
C GLN A 51 1.64 -1.70 -4.22
N ALA A 52 2.20 -1.09 -5.27
CA ALA A 52 3.62 -1.09 -5.56
C ALA A 52 4.18 0.33 -5.55
N PHE A 53 5.38 0.49 -4.99
CA PHE A 53 6.19 1.70 -5.10
C PHE A 53 7.33 1.46 -6.08
N ILE A 54 7.38 2.28 -7.12
CA ILE A 54 8.41 2.28 -8.15
C ILE A 54 9.26 3.54 -7.96
N ASP A 55 10.57 3.38 -7.82
CA ASP A 55 11.50 4.51 -7.71
C ASP A 55 11.73 5.21 -9.06
N ALA A 56 12.45 6.34 -9.04
CA ALA A 56 12.79 7.10 -10.24
C ALA A 56 13.70 6.34 -11.23
N ASN A 57 14.31 5.23 -10.82
CA ASN A 57 15.10 4.35 -11.70
C ASN A 57 14.23 3.31 -12.41
N GLY A 58 12.94 3.21 -12.06
CA GLY A 58 12.03 2.17 -12.53
C GLY A 58 12.10 0.87 -11.72
N THR A 59 12.69 0.88 -10.52
CA THR A 59 12.80 -0.29 -9.65
C THR A 59 11.62 -0.35 -8.69
N VAL A 60 10.98 -1.52 -8.56
CA VAL A 60 9.97 -1.73 -7.51
C VAL A 60 10.71 -1.93 -6.18
N ILE A 61 10.62 -0.96 -5.27
CA ILE A 61 11.33 -0.99 -3.98
C ILE A 61 10.43 -1.32 -2.78
N ALA A 62 9.11 -1.36 -3.00
CA ALA A 62 8.16 -1.84 -2.02
C ALA A 62 6.90 -2.37 -2.69
N LYS A 63 6.29 -3.36 -2.06
CA LYS A 63 5.01 -3.94 -2.44
C LYS A 63 4.22 -4.30 -1.20
N TYR A 64 2.91 -4.08 -1.25
CA TYR A 64 1.99 -4.42 -0.17
C TYR A 64 0.76 -5.13 -0.76
N ARG A 65 0.32 -6.21 -0.14
CA ARG A 65 -0.93 -6.92 -0.47
C ARG A 65 -1.97 -6.57 0.58
N LYS A 66 -3.13 -6.11 0.16
CA LYS A 66 -4.22 -5.65 1.05
C LYS A 66 -4.59 -6.73 2.07
N ALA A 67 -4.43 -6.43 3.35
CA ALA A 67 -4.79 -7.35 4.43
C ALA A 67 -6.30 -7.40 4.66
N HIS A 68 -6.97 -6.24 4.71
CA HIS A 68 -8.40 -6.17 5.01
C HIS A 68 -9.24 -6.02 3.75
N LEU A 69 -9.70 -7.15 3.19
CA LEU A 69 -10.61 -7.16 2.05
C LEU A 69 -12.00 -6.64 2.43
N VAL A 70 -12.60 -5.85 1.54
CA VAL A 70 -13.97 -5.34 1.69
C VAL A 70 -14.93 -6.50 1.44
N SER A 71 -15.80 -6.75 2.41
CA SER A 71 -16.96 -7.62 2.29
C SER A 71 -18.16 -6.86 2.82
N ALA A 72 -18.62 -5.91 2.02
CA ALA A 72 -19.75 -5.06 2.35
C ALA A 72 -20.44 -4.63 1.06
N ALA A 73 -21.70 -5.03 0.91
CA ALA A 73 -22.52 -4.71 -0.25
C ALA A 73 -22.41 -3.21 -0.63
N PRO A 74 -22.17 -2.89 -1.92
CA PRO A 74 -22.18 -3.78 -3.09
C PRO A 74 -20.82 -4.41 -3.46
N ILE A 75 -19.77 -4.23 -2.64
CA ILE A 75 -18.40 -4.66 -2.97
C ILE A 75 -18.02 -5.90 -2.17
N GLU A 76 -17.79 -7.00 -2.89
CA GLU A 76 -17.27 -8.26 -2.34
C GLU A 76 -15.91 -8.57 -2.97
N GLU A 77 -14.82 -8.13 -2.32
CA GLU A 77 -13.46 -8.36 -2.83
C GLU A 77 -13.00 -9.80 -2.66
N ARG A 78 -13.62 -10.58 -1.75
CA ARG A 78 -13.23 -11.96 -1.44
C ARG A 78 -13.47 -12.93 -2.59
N ASP A 79 -14.37 -12.59 -3.51
CA ASP A 79 -14.65 -13.41 -4.70
C ASP A 79 -13.48 -13.38 -5.70
N CYS A 80 -12.70 -12.29 -5.68
CA CYS A 80 -11.63 -12.04 -6.65
C CYS A 80 -10.24 -12.07 -6.03
N PHE A 81 -10.10 -11.71 -4.74
CA PHE A 81 -8.81 -11.45 -4.11
C PHE A 81 -8.58 -12.31 -2.87
N THR A 82 -7.33 -12.74 -2.71
CA THR A 82 -6.79 -13.33 -1.49
C THR A 82 -6.25 -12.22 -0.58
N PRO A 83 -6.49 -12.27 0.74
CA PRO A 83 -5.93 -11.29 1.67
C PRO A 83 -4.41 -11.44 1.81
N GLY A 84 -3.72 -10.30 1.92
CA GLY A 84 -2.32 -10.26 2.35
C GLY A 84 -2.17 -10.48 3.86
N ASN A 85 -0.94 -10.73 4.29
CA ASN A 85 -0.62 -11.04 5.70
C ASN A 85 0.67 -10.36 6.19
N GLU A 86 1.24 -9.42 5.42
CA GLU A 86 2.51 -8.76 5.72
C GLU A 86 2.34 -7.23 5.74
N PHE A 87 3.08 -6.56 6.63
CA PHE A 87 3.24 -5.10 6.59
C PHE A 87 4.34 -4.72 5.60
N SER A 88 4.19 -3.55 4.97
CA SER A 88 5.15 -3.05 4.00
C SER A 88 5.50 -1.58 4.24
N CYS A 89 6.79 -1.32 4.28
CA CYS A 89 7.40 -0.06 4.63
C CYS A 89 8.81 -0.01 4.06
N PHE A 90 9.29 1.18 3.72
CA PHE A 90 10.57 1.37 3.05
C PHE A 90 11.17 2.72 3.43
N ASN A 91 12.45 2.94 3.14
CA ASN A 91 13.08 4.25 3.33
C ASN A 91 12.97 5.04 2.03
N PHE A 92 12.53 6.30 2.11
CA PHE A 92 12.41 7.18 0.96
C PHE A 92 12.59 8.64 1.37
N ALA A 93 13.59 9.31 0.80
CA ALA A 93 13.86 10.74 1.01
C ALA A 93 13.88 11.18 2.50
N GLY A 94 14.55 10.42 3.36
CA GLY A 94 14.65 10.70 4.80
C GLY A 94 13.38 10.37 5.61
N MET A 95 12.34 9.89 4.94
CA MET A 95 11.11 9.39 5.55
C MET A 95 11.07 7.86 5.50
N ARG A 96 10.16 7.29 6.27
CA ARG A 96 9.85 5.86 6.28
C ARG A 96 8.37 5.65 5.99
N PRO A 97 7.97 5.61 4.71
CA PRO A 97 6.58 5.37 4.36
C PRO A 97 6.10 3.97 4.73
N GLY A 98 4.84 3.86 5.16
CA GLY A 98 4.11 2.61 5.33
C GLY A 98 2.94 2.55 4.37
N LEU A 99 2.79 1.41 3.69
CA LEU A 99 1.76 1.20 2.67
C LEU A 99 0.47 0.64 3.29
N SER A 100 -0.67 1.08 2.76
CA SER A 100 -2.01 0.60 3.13
C SER A 100 -2.98 0.82 1.99
N ILE A 101 -4.04 0.01 1.89
CA ILE A 101 -5.02 0.10 0.81
C ILE A 101 -6.43 0.29 1.35
N CYS A 102 -7.05 1.40 0.98
CA CYS A 102 -8.48 1.68 1.07
C CYS A 102 -9.12 1.33 2.43
N TYR A 103 -9.59 0.09 2.60
CA TYR A 103 -10.32 -0.37 3.78
C TYR A 103 -9.43 -0.58 5.01
N ASP A 104 -8.13 -0.82 4.80
CA ASP A 104 -7.12 -0.94 5.86
C ASP A 104 -7.13 0.26 6.82
N LEU A 105 -7.50 1.45 6.32
CA LEU A 105 -7.55 2.68 7.10
C LEU A 105 -8.50 2.60 8.31
N ARG A 106 -9.51 1.72 8.24
CA ARG A 106 -10.47 1.52 9.33
C ARG A 106 -9.85 0.83 10.55
N PHE A 107 -8.73 0.16 10.39
CA PHE A 107 -8.07 -0.63 11.43
C PHE A 107 -6.91 0.18 12.04
N PRO A 108 -7.12 0.87 13.17
CA PRO A 108 -6.05 1.66 13.82
C PRO A 108 -4.84 0.80 14.17
N GLU A 109 -5.04 -0.48 14.45
CA GLU A 109 -3.99 -1.44 14.80
C GLU A 109 -2.92 -1.52 13.72
N MET A 110 -3.31 -1.51 12.43
CA MET A 110 -2.35 -1.53 11.33
C MET A 110 -1.46 -0.29 11.32
N CYS A 111 -2.04 0.90 11.44
CA CYS A 111 -1.27 2.15 11.50
C CYS A 111 -0.40 2.22 12.75
N ARG A 112 -0.92 1.77 13.89
CA ARG A 112 -0.20 1.76 15.17
C ARG A 112 1.01 0.83 15.12
N THR A 113 0.86 -0.38 14.59
CA THR A 113 1.96 -1.34 14.42
C THR A 113 3.01 -0.80 13.45
N LEU A 114 2.60 -0.24 12.30
CA LEU A 114 3.52 0.42 11.37
C LEU A 114 4.33 1.54 12.04
N ALA A 115 3.68 2.39 12.85
CA ALA A 115 4.37 3.50 13.52
C ALA A 115 5.31 3.02 14.63
N LEU A 116 4.84 2.17 15.54
CA LEU A 116 5.60 1.80 16.74
C LEU A 116 6.69 0.76 16.44
N ASP A 117 6.33 -0.29 15.70
CA ASP A 117 7.21 -1.44 15.50
C ASP A 117 8.09 -1.26 14.28
N HIS A 118 7.60 -0.53 13.27
CA HIS A 118 8.31 -0.29 12.02
C HIS A 118 8.80 1.13 11.82
N LYS A 119 8.61 2.03 12.80
CA LYS A 119 9.08 3.42 12.75
C LYS A 119 8.57 4.19 11.52
N VAL A 120 7.39 3.82 11.01
CA VAL A 120 6.75 4.55 9.93
C VAL A 120 6.36 5.93 10.41
N ASN A 121 6.70 6.95 9.63
CA ASN A 121 6.36 8.35 9.91
C ASN A 121 5.54 9.00 8.78
N VAL A 122 5.23 8.25 7.72
CA VAL A 122 4.34 8.67 6.63
C VAL A 122 3.43 7.50 6.26
N PHE A 123 2.12 7.67 6.38
CA PHE A 123 1.18 6.68 5.87
C PHE A 123 0.78 7.02 4.43
N ILE A 124 0.93 6.05 3.53
CA ILE A 124 0.46 6.13 2.15
C ILE A 124 -0.76 5.23 2.03
N ASN A 125 -1.92 5.83 1.80
CA ASN A 125 -3.16 5.10 1.61
C ASN A 125 -3.70 5.37 0.20
N SER A 126 -3.68 4.35 -0.67
CA SER A 126 -4.36 4.40 -1.96
C SER A 126 -5.80 3.92 -1.79
N SER A 127 -6.76 4.73 -2.22
CA SER A 127 -8.15 4.58 -1.84
C SER A 127 -9.10 4.77 -3.01
N ALA A 128 -10.18 3.97 -3.04
CA ALA A 128 -11.28 4.12 -3.99
C ALA A 128 -12.61 4.08 -3.20
N TRP A 129 -12.80 5.05 -2.30
CA TRP A 129 -14.01 5.12 -1.49
C TRP A 129 -15.16 5.76 -2.29
N PRO A 130 -16.40 5.25 -2.18
CA PRO A 130 -17.57 5.93 -2.73
C PRO A 130 -17.68 7.36 -2.20
N SER A 131 -18.16 8.30 -3.03
CA SER A 131 -18.31 9.72 -2.67
C SER A 131 -19.09 9.93 -1.37
N VAL A 132 -20.13 9.10 -1.14
CA VAL A 132 -20.95 9.10 0.08
C VAL A 132 -20.16 8.82 1.36
N ARG A 133 -18.94 8.27 1.27
CA ARG A 133 -18.05 8.02 2.43
C ARG A 133 -16.75 8.83 2.37
N ALA A 134 -16.68 9.88 1.54
CA ALA A 134 -15.48 10.71 1.41
C ALA A 134 -15.04 11.34 2.74
N GLU A 135 -15.99 11.77 3.57
CA GLU A 135 -15.69 12.34 4.89
C GLU A 135 -15.09 11.31 5.86
N HIS A 136 -15.53 10.06 5.81
CA HIS A 136 -14.95 9.00 6.65
C HIS A 136 -13.48 8.78 6.29
N LEU A 137 -13.15 8.75 5.00
CA LEU A 137 -11.76 8.64 4.54
C LEU A 137 -10.92 9.85 4.96
N ARG A 138 -11.49 11.06 4.97
CA ARG A 138 -10.80 12.27 5.44
C ARG A 138 -10.52 12.18 6.95
N LEU A 139 -11.55 11.93 7.74
CA LEU A 139 -11.49 11.90 9.20
C LEU A 139 -10.59 10.77 9.73
N LEU A 140 -10.76 9.55 9.22
CA LEU A 140 -9.94 8.41 9.65
C LEU A 140 -8.48 8.66 9.34
N ALA A 141 -8.15 9.18 8.16
CA ALA A 141 -6.75 9.43 7.82
C ALA A 141 -6.12 10.56 8.64
N GLN A 142 -6.88 11.59 8.99
CA GLN A 142 -6.41 12.61 9.93
C GLN A 142 -6.20 12.01 11.32
N ALA A 143 -7.13 11.19 11.80
CA ALA A 143 -7.00 10.49 13.07
C ALA A 143 -5.74 9.62 13.12
N ARG A 144 -5.48 8.80 12.08
CA ARG A 144 -4.27 7.95 11.99
C ARG A 144 -2.98 8.75 12.00
N ALA A 145 -2.95 9.91 11.32
CA ALA A 145 -1.81 10.80 11.32
C ALA A 145 -1.56 11.41 12.71
N ILE A 146 -2.62 11.96 13.33
CA ILE A 146 -2.55 12.64 14.64
C ILE A 146 -2.15 11.66 15.75
N GLU A 147 -2.80 10.51 15.84
CA GLU A 147 -2.59 9.55 16.95
C GLU A 147 -1.20 8.87 16.94
N ASN A 148 -0.52 8.92 15.79
CA ASN A 148 0.81 8.35 15.57
C ASN A 148 1.88 9.43 15.30
N GLN A 149 1.56 10.72 15.47
CA GLN A 149 2.47 11.85 15.21
C GLN A 149 3.19 11.73 13.85
N SER A 150 2.43 11.35 12.83
CA SER A 150 2.95 10.99 11.50
C SER A 150 2.27 11.81 10.41
N TYR A 151 2.91 11.91 9.25
CA TYR A 151 2.31 12.52 8.07
C TYR A 151 1.42 11.52 7.32
N ARG A 152 0.56 12.04 6.44
CA ARG A 152 -0.31 11.21 5.61
C ARG A 152 -0.38 11.71 4.17
N CYS A 153 -0.24 10.79 3.23
CA CYS A 153 -0.47 10.98 1.81
C CYS A 153 -1.70 10.17 1.36
N ARG A 154 -2.60 10.79 0.60
CA ARG A 154 -3.81 10.16 0.03
C ARG A 154 -3.72 10.16 -1.48
N SER A 155 -4.09 9.04 -2.09
CA SER A 155 -4.55 8.99 -3.48
C SER A 155 -5.94 8.38 -3.62
#